data_AF-A0A7S2CPP2-F1
#
_entry.id   AF-A0A7S2CPP2-F1
#
_cell.length_a   1.000
_cell.length_b   1.000
_cell.length_c   1.000
_cell.angle_alpha   90.00
_cell.angle_beta   90.00
_cell.angle_gamma   90.00
#
_symmetry.space_group_name_H-M   'P 1'
#
loop_
_entity.id
_entity.type
_entity.pdbx_description
1 polymer ?
#
loop_
_entity_poly.entity_id
_entity_poly.type
_entity_poly.pdbx_seq_one_letter_code
_entity_poly.pdbx_strand_id
1 'polypeptide(L)'
;TGEIGEAGEAAEAGDVDVAAKLKALQRSDPVAREQWGHYCESLGGGIRDPSKHAASFVQGFLTEYAAGVRHDGFDQEGQASNLTDFIKEGQRRSAKWKEAWGLYCQCYGGGKNDPLKHDRTFIIQFLDFLGQQGVNAFGGQQAVATDGPALKRPRTAAASPFPQLIGHPPAGMPAVGGTGDLEKDALVNRVKGYQRSGEAQKQQWWTYCDERLGGIRDPAKHDKPTLQ
;
A
#
# COMPACT_ATOMS: atom_id res chain seq x y z
N THR A 1 20.20 -60.56 -23.70
CA THR A 1 20.62 -59.79 -22.52
C THR A 1 21.26 -58.51 -23.00
N GLY A 2 20.76 -57.35 -22.55
CA GLY A 2 21.45 -56.07 -22.67
C GLY A 2 20.77 -55.08 -23.61
N GLU A 3 19.97 -54.17 -23.05
CA GLU A 3 19.70 -52.81 -23.57
C GLU A 3 18.81 -52.03 -22.57
N ILE A 4 19.30 -51.85 -21.33
CA ILE A 4 18.67 -50.96 -20.32
C ILE A 4 19.69 -50.05 -19.62
N GLY A 5 20.88 -49.84 -20.20
CA GLY A 5 22.00 -49.18 -19.52
C GLY A 5 22.20 -47.68 -19.79
N GLU A 6 21.78 -47.13 -20.94
CA GLU A 6 22.28 -45.81 -21.38
C GLU A 6 21.38 -44.62 -21.01
N ALA A 7 20.08 -44.85 -20.76
CA ALA A 7 19.14 -43.77 -20.41
C ALA A 7 19.27 -43.28 -18.96
N GLY A 8 19.88 -44.07 -18.05
CA GLY A 8 20.07 -43.71 -16.65
C GLY A 8 21.20 -42.71 -16.43
N GLU A 9 22.30 -42.85 -17.18
CA GLU A 9 23.53 -42.06 -16.95
C GLU A 9 23.42 -40.63 -17.52
N ALA A 10 22.70 -40.45 -18.63
CA ALA A 10 22.47 -39.12 -19.22
C ALA A 10 21.51 -38.25 -18.39
N ALA A 11 20.52 -38.86 -17.73
CA ALA A 11 19.57 -38.13 -16.87
C ALA A 11 20.24 -37.66 -15.57
N GLU A 12 21.11 -38.49 -14.98
CA GLU A 12 21.88 -38.13 -13.78
C GLU A 12 22.92 -37.03 -14.07
N ALA A 13 23.59 -37.09 -15.23
CA ALA A 13 24.54 -36.05 -15.63
C ALA A 13 23.86 -34.67 -15.82
N GLY A 14 22.64 -34.63 -16.37
CA GLY A 14 21.86 -33.41 -16.51
C GLY A 14 21.39 -32.82 -15.17
N ASP A 15 21.05 -33.67 -14.20
CA ASP A 15 20.64 -33.26 -12.86
C ASP A 15 21.80 -32.62 -12.07
N VAL A 16 22.99 -33.24 -12.16
CA VAL A 16 24.22 -32.75 -11.51
C VAL A 16 24.66 -31.41 -12.12
N ASP A 17 24.56 -31.23 -13.44
CA ASP A 17 24.95 -29.99 -14.13
C ASP A 17 24.09 -28.79 -13.71
N VAL A 18 22.77 -28.97 -13.61
CA VAL A 18 21.84 -27.88 -13.23
C VAL A 18 22.00 -27.49 -11.76
N ALA A 19 22.16 -28.47 -10.86
CA ALA A 19 22.46 -28.21 -9.45
C ALA A 19 23.82 -27.49 -9.26
N ALA A 20 24.83 -27.85 -10.05
CA ALA A 20 26.14 -27.19 -10.01
C ALA A 20 26.06 -25.73 -10.48
N LYS A 21 25.29 -25.44 -11.54
CA LYS A 21 25.01 -24.07 -12.02
C LYS A 21 24.36 -23.22 -10.93
N LEU A 22 23.34 -23.74 -10.26
CA LEU A 22 22.72 -23.01 -9.16
C LEU A 22 23.70 -22.78 -7.99
N LYS A 23 24.54 -23.76 -7.63
CA LYS A 23 25.57 -23.56 -6.60
C LYS A 23 26.60 -22.49 -6.98
N ALA A 24 26.98 -22.39 -8.25
CA ALA A 24 27.85 -21.31 -8.74
C ALA A 24 27.15 -19.94 -8.66
N LEU A 25 25.86 -19.89 -8.99
CA LEU A 25 25.04 -18.68 -8.86
C LEU A 25 24.91 -18.24 -7.39
N GLN A 26 24.63 -19.17 -6.47
CA GLN A 26 24.56 -18.90 -5.02
C GLN A 26 25.87 -18.36 -4.42
N ARG A 27 27.03 -18.71 -5.01
CA ARG A 27 28.34 -18.21 -4.58
C ARG A 27 28.66 -16.81 -5.11
N SER A 28 28.15 -16.47 -6.29
CA SER A 28 28.45 -15.21 -6.96
C SER A 28 27.41 -14.13 -6.69
N ASP A 29 26.16 -14.52 -6.41
CA ASP A 29 25.03 -13.61 -6.23
C ASP A 29 24.31 -13.89 -4.89
N PRO A 30 24.46 -13.00 -3.89
CA PRO A 30 23.78 -13.15 -2.61
C PRO A 30 22.25 -13.03 -2.73
N VAL A 31 21.75 -12.29 -3.73
CA VAL A 31 20.31 -12.17 -3.99
C VAL A 31 19.79 -13.50 -4.52
N ALA A 32 20.49 -14.12 -5.47
CA ALA A 32 20.10 -15.45 -5.97
C ALA A 32 20.06 -16.50 -4.85
N ARG A 33 20.99 -16.42 -3.89
CA ARG A 33 21.01 -17.31 -2.71
C ARG A 33 19.79 -17.12 -1.81
N GLU A 34 19.39 -15.89 -1.57
CA GLU A 34 18.20 -15.55 -0.79
C GLU A 34 16.93 -16.00 -1.51
N GLN A 35 16.80 -15.67 -2.80
CA GLN A 35 15.66 -15.99 -3.64
C GLN A 35 15.46 -17.49 -3.81
N TRP A 36 16.55 -18.26 -3.88
CA TRP A 36 16.48 -19.71 -3.83
C TRP A 36 15.91 -20.23 -2.51
N GLY A 37 16.30 -19.62 -1.38
CA GLY A 37 15.73 -19.95 -0.08
C GLY A 37 14.20 -19.82 -0.08
N HIS A 38 13.70 -18.71 -0.64
CA HIS A 38 12.27 -18.42 -0.73
C HIS A 38 11.55 -19.37 -1.70
N TYR A 39 12.19 -19.71 -2.82
CA TYR A 39 11.66 -20.68 -3.78
C TYR A 39 11.54 -22.08 -3.17
N CYS A 40 12.53 -22.51 -2.38
CA CYS A 40 12.49 -23.79 -1.67
C CYS A 40 11.44 -23.83 -0.56
N GLU A 41 11.21 -22.72 0.14
CA GLU A 41 10.17 -22.63 1.17
C GLU A 41 8.77 -22.72 0.57
N SER A 42 8.53 -22.07 -0.57
CA SER A 42 7.21 -22.04 -1.21
C SER A 42 6.87 -23.32 -1.98
N LEU A 43 7.83 -23.88 -2.71
CA LEU A 43 7.58 -25.00 -3.65
C LEU A 43 8.38 -26.27 -3.32
N GLY A 44 9.47 -26.15 -2.56
CA GLY A 44 10.46 -27.21 -2.33
C GLY A 44 10.42 -27.85 -0.94
N GLY A 45 9.35 -27.65 -0.17
CA GLY A 45 9.20 -28.23 1.18
C GLY A 45 10.27 -27.80 2.19
N GLY A 46 10.88 -26.62 1.97
CA GLY A 46 11.92 -26.06 2.84
C GLY A 46 13.30 -26.67 2.68
N ILE A 47 13.50 -27.63 1.77
CA ILE A 47 14.81 -28.23 1.52
C ILE A 47 15.64 -27.25 0.68
N ARG A 48 16.75 -26.75 1.20
CA ARG A 48 17.54 -25.69 0.52
C ARG A 48 18.73 -26.20 -0.30
N ASP A 49 19.05 -27.49 -0.26
CA ASP A 49 20.14 -28.06 -1.06
C ASP A 49 19.67 -28.30 -2.51
N PRO A 50 20.26 -27.64 -3.53
CA PRO A 50 19.92 -27.86 -4.94
C PRO A 50 20.02 -29.32 -5.39
N SER A 51 20.96 -30.08 -4.84
CA SER A 51 21.19 -31.50 -5.20
C SER A 51 20.16 -32.46 -4.59
N LYS A 52 19.24 -31.95 -3.77
CA LYS A 52 18.12 -32.71 -3.19
C LYS A 52 16.83 -32.51 -3.96
N HIS A 53 16.84 -31.67 -4.99
CA HIS A 53 15.69 -31.40 -5.86
C HIS A 53 15.91 -32.00 -7.23
N ALA A 54 14.81 -32.31 -7.93
CA ALA A 54 14.86 -32.75 -9.31
C ALA A 54 15.37 -31.64 -10.24
N ALA A 55 16.10 -32.00 -11.30
CA ALA A 55 16.65 -31.10 -12.30
C ALA A 55 15.65 -30.06 -12.80
N SER A 56 14.42 -30.49 -13.07
CA SER A 56 13.35 -29.62 -13.57
C SER A 56 12.93 -28.55 -12.57
N PHE A 57 12.98 -28.85 -11.27
CA PHE A 57 12.66 -27.91 -10.21
C PHE A 57 13.74 -26.81 -10.10
N VAL A 58 15.00 -27.23 -10.10
CA VAL A 58 16.15 -26.31 -10.07
C VAL A 58 16.20 -25.46 -11.34
N GLN A 59 15.92 -26.06 -12.49
CA GLN A 59 15.84 -25.38 -13.77
C GLN A 59 14.70 -24.35 -13.79
N GLY A 60 13.55 -24.68 -13.21
CA GLY A 60 12.41 -23.76 -13.05
C GLY A 60 12.82 -22.47 -12.32
N PHE A 61 13.49 -22.60 -11.16
CA PHE A 61 14.02 -21.46 -10.43
C PHE A 61 14.99 -20.63 -11.27
N LEU A 62 15.97 -21.27 -11.94
CA LEU A 62 16.96 -20.54 -12.74
C LEU A 62 16.30 -19.74 -13.87
N THR A 63 15.27 -20.30 -14.50
CA THR A 63 14.49 -19.62 -15.54
C THR A 63 13.71 -18.43 -14.97
N GLU A 64 13.01 -18.60 -13.85
CA GLU A 64 12.26 -17.52 -13.19
C GLU A 64 13.17 -16.40 -12.70
N TYR A 65 14.30 -16.76 -12.07
CA TYR A 65 15.29 -15.81 -11.59
C TYR A 65 15.91 -14.98 -12.72
N ALA A 66 16.25 -15.63 -13.84
CA ALA A 66 16.78 -14.99 -15.04
C ALA A 66 15.73 -14.10 -15.74
N ALA A 67 14.44 -14.47 -15.67
CA ALA A 67 13.33 -13.65 -16.13
C ALA A 67 13.04 -12.43 -15.22
N GLY A 68 13.74 -12.31 -14.09
CA GLY A 68 13.57 -11.20 -13.15
C GLY A 68 12.46 -11.44 -12.13
N VAL A 69 11.86 -12.62 -12.08
CA VAL A 69 10.91 -13.00 -11.02
C VAL A 69 11.66 -13.01 -9.70
N ARG A 70 11.04 -12.43 -8.67
CA ARG A 70 11.56 -12.44 -7.31
C ARG A 70 10.50 -13.07 -6.41
N HIS A 71 10.95 -14.03 -5.60
CA HIS A 71 10.19 -14.73 -4.59
C HIS A 71 10.37 -13.99 -3.27
N ASP A 72 9.27 -13.62 -2.64
CA ASP A 72 9.27 -13.06 -1.29
C ASP A 72 9.51 -14.16 -0.26
N GLY A 73 10.34 -13.87 0.74
CA GLY A 73 10.66 -14.82 1.81
C GLY A 73 9.46 -15.09 2.68
N PHE A 74 9.11 -16.36 2.80
CA PHE A 74 7.95 -16.81 3.56
C PHE A 74 8.30 -16.92 5.06
N ASP A 75 8.61 -15.78 5.68
CA ASP A 75 8.17 -15.56 7.06
C ASP A 75 6.74 -15.00 7.03
N GLN A 76 5.83 -15.67 6.32
CA GLN A 76 4.47 -15.14 6.13
C GLN A 76 3.76 -15.00 7.48
N GLU A 77 4.04 -15.89 8.43
CA GLU A 77 3.46 -15.88 9.77
C GLU A 77 4.20 -14.91 10.73
N GLY A 78 5.54 -14.87 10.67
CA GLY A 78 6.37 -13.97 11.48
C GLY A 78 6.31 -12.49 11.05
N GLN A 79 6.16 -12.21 9.76
CA GLN A 79 6.02 -10.85 9.25
C GLN A 79 4.55 -10.38 9.31
N ALA A 80 3.57 -11.26 9.15
CA ALA A 80 2.17 -10.92 9.45
C ALA A 80 1.99 -10.62 10.94
N SER A 81 2.64 -11.36 11.85
CA SER A 81 2.63 -11.00 13.27
C SER A 81 3.31 -9.65 13.53
N ASN A 82 4.45 -9.36 12.89
CA ASN A 82 5.12 -8.06 13.02
C ASN A 82 4.24 -6.89 12.55
N LEU A 83 3.55 -7.03 11.41
CA LEU A 83 2.63 -6.00 10.91
C LEU A 83 1.37 -5.89 11.77
N THR A 84 0.83 -7.00 12.24
CA THR A 84 -0.28 -7.01 13.19
C THR A 84 0.08 -6.26 14.48
N ASP A 85 1.27 -6.50 15.03
CA ASP A 85 1.75 -5.83 16.23
C ASP A 85 1.98 -4.34 15.99
N PHE A 86 2.43 -3.95 14.79
CA PHE A 86 2.49 -2.55 14.39
C PHE A 86 1.09 -1.89 14.37
N ILE A 87 0.07 -2.56 13.82
CA ILE A 87 -1.30 -2.04 13.85
C ILE A 87 -1.80 -1.91 15.29
N LYS A 88 -1.56 -2.91 16.14
CA LYS A 88 -1.94 -2.87 17.56
C LYS A 88 -1.25 -1.73 18.30
N GLU A 89 0.03 -1.49 18.05
CA GLU A 89 0.76 -0.37 18.64
C GLU A 89 0.17 0.97 18.20
N GLY A 90 -0.17 1.11 16.91
CA GLY A 90 -0.90 2.28 16.40
C GLY A 90 -2.26 2.46 17.07
N GLN A 91 -3.04 1.38 17.24
CA GLN A 91 -4.33 1.40 17.95
C GLN A 91 -4.19 1.81 19.43
N ARG A 92 -3.08 1.45 20.08
CA ARG A 92 -2.81 1.76 21.49
C ARG A 92 -2.34 3.20 21.71
N ARG A 93 -1.57 3.75 20.75
CA ARG A 93 -0.95 5.08 20.86
C ARG A 93 -1.82 6.20 20.32
N SER A 94 -2.69 5.93 19.34
CA SER A 94 -3.42 6.96 18.62
C SER A 94 -4.90 6.60 18.43
N ALA A 95 -5.78 7.43 19.01
CA ALA A 95 -7.22 7.33 18.81
C ALA A 95 -7.62 7.48 17.34
N LYS A 96 -6.94 8.38 16.61
CA LYS A 96 -7.19 8.60 15.18
C LYS A 96 -6.71 7.45 14.30
N TRP A 97 -5.63 6.79 14.68
CA TRP A 97 -5.20 5.55 14.02
C TRP A 97 -6.22 4.43 14.24
N LYS A 98 -6.69 4.25 15.48
CA LYS A 98 -7.71 3.26 15.82
C LYS A 98 -9.02 3.51 15.07
N GLU A 99 -9.46 4.76 14.99
CA GLU A 99 -10.63 5.18 14.20
C GLU A 99 -10.43 4.88 12.71
N ALA A 100 -9.30 5.29 12.12
CA ALA A 100 -8.99 5.04 10.72
C ALA A 100 -8.94 3.54 10.38
N TRP A 101 -8.30 2.73 11.22
CA TRP A 101 -8.29 1.27 11.07
C TRP A 101 -9.69 0.68 11.14
N GLY A 102 -10.51 1.12 12.11
CA GLY A 102 -11.89 0.66 12.25
C GLY A 102 -12.76 0.99 11.03
N LEU A 103 -12.64 2.20 10.50
CA LEU A 103 -13.33 2.61 9.27
C LEU A 103 -12.84 1.80 8.06
N TYR A 104 -11.52 1.57 7.96
CA TYR A 104 -10.96 0.75 6.88
C TYR A 104 -11.47 -0.69 6.93
N CYS A 105 -11.53 -1.29 8.12
CA CYS A 105 -12.09 -2.64 8.33
C CYS A 105 -13.59 -2.70 8.01
N GLN A 106 -14.37 -1.65 8.29
CA GLN A 106 -15.78 -1.58 7.91
C GLN A 106 -15.97 -1.58 6.38
N CYS A 107 -15.14 -0.82 5.66
CA CYS A 107 -15.25 -0.70 4.21
C CYS A 107 -14.71 -1.93 3.46
N TYR A 108 -13.58 -2.49 3.91
CA TYR A 108 -12.83 -3.48 3.14
C TYR A 108 -12.65 -4.83 3.85
N GLY A 109 -12.79 -4.86 5.18
CA GLY A 109 -12.46 -6.02 6.04
C GLY A 109 -13.68 -6.74 6.65
N GLY A 110 -14.88 -6.50 6.12
CA GLY A 110 -16.11 -7.12 6.64
C GLY A 110 -16.46 -6.75 8.08
N GLY A 111 -16.01 -5.57 8.55
CA GLY A 111 -16.28 -5.04 9.90
C GLY A 111 -15.48 -5.68 11.04
N LYS A 112 -14.56 -6.61 10.75
CA LYS A 112 -13.69 -7.21 11.76
C LYS A 112 -12.56 -6.25 12.10
N ASN A 113 -12.52 -5.71 13.32
CA ASN A 113 -11.51 -4.72 13.70
C ASN A 113 -10.21 -5.31 14.29
N ASP A 114 -10.17 -6.63 14.51
CA ASP A 114 -9.00 -7.32 15.05
C ASP A 114 -7.94 -7.54 13.95
N PRO A 115 -6.73 -6.95 14.05
CA PRO A 115 -5.68 -7.10 13.04
C PRO A 115 -5.24 -8.56 12.81
N LEU A 116 -5.35 -9.44 13.82
CA LEU A 116 -5.03 -10.87 13.66
C LEU A 116 -6.03 -11.63 12.77
N LYS A 117 -7.17 -11.01 12.44
CA LYS A 117 -8.19 -11.61 11.56
C LYS A 117 -7.98 -11.25 10.09
N HIS A 118 -6.96 -10.46 9.79
CA HIS A 118 -6.65 -10.01 8.44
C HIS A 118 -5.30 -10.54 8.01
N ASP A 119 -5.18 -10.83 6.72
CA ASP A 119 -3.92 -11.28 6.17
C ASP A 119 -2.93 -10.11 6.01
N ARG A 120 -1.68 -10.47 5.73
CA ARG A 120 -0.60 -9.51 5.51
C ARG A 120 -0.94 -8.49 4.42
N THR A 121 -1.53 -8.97 3.32
CA THR A 121 -1.84 -8.15 2.15
C THR A 121 -2.82 -7.04 2.52
N PHE A 122 -3.86 -7.36 3.28
CA PHE A 122 -4.84 -6.42 3.77
C PHE A 122 -4.21 -5.35 4.67
N ILE A 123 -3.30 -5.74 5.56
CA ILE A 123 -2.60 -4.80 6.44
C ILE A 123 -1.72 -3.85 5.62
N ILE A 124 -1.00 -4.35 4.61
CA ILE A 124 -0.20 -3.51 3.69
C ILE A 124 -1.10 -2.53 2.94
N GLN A 125 -2.24 -2.98 2.41
CA GLN A 125 -3.19 -2.12 1.71
C GLN A 125 -3.71 -0.97 2.59
N PHE A 126 -3.90 -1.19 3.89
CA PHE A 126 -4.23 -0.13 4.82
C PHE A 126 -3.09 0.89 5.00
N LEU A 127 -1.85 0.43 5.11
CA LEU A 127 -0.69 1.31 5.24
C LEU A 127 -0.51 2.16 3.98
N ASP A 128 -0.65 1.56 2.81
CA ASP A 128 -0.61 2.26 1.52
C ASP A 128 -1.75 3.28 1.39
N PHE A 129 -2.97 2.91 1.82
CA PHE A 129 -4.09 3.84 1.87
C PHE A 129 -3.76 5.06 2.73
N LEU A 130 -3.25 4.88 3.95
CA LEU A 130 -2.84 5.99 4.81
C LEU A 130 -1.71 6.82 4.20
N GLY A 131 -0.71 6.17 3.60
CA GLY A 131 0.38 6.83 2.89
C GLY A 131 -0.14 7.71 1.75
N GLN A 132 -1.03 7.19 0.92
CA GLN A 132 -1.66 7.92 -0.18
C GLN A 132 -2.49 9.10 0.34
N GLN A 133 -3.25 8.91 1.42
CA GLN A 133 -4.01 10.00 2.05
C GLN A 133 -3.07 11.10 2.59
N GLY A 134 -1.92 10.72 3.16
CA GLY A 134 -0.88 11.65 3.57
C GLY A 134 -0.28 12.43 2.40
N VAL A 135 0.11 11.76 1.32
CA VAL A 135 0.60 12.38 0.08
C VAL A 135 -0.43 13.40 -0.45
N ASN A 136 -1.71 13.01 -0.50
CA ASN A 136 -2.80 13.89 -0.94
C ASN A 136 -2.96 15.11 -0.01
N ALA A 137 -2.86 14.92 1.31
CA ALA A 137 -3.02 15.98 2.29
C ALA A 137 -1.89 17.04 2.24
N PHE A 138 -0.68 16.65 1.84
CA PHE A 138 0.47 17.55 1.70
C PHE A 138 0.69 18.07 0.27
N GLY A 139 -0.27 17.88 -0.64
CA GLY A 139 -0.19 18.40 -2.00
C GLY A 139 0.72 17.60 -2.93
N GLY A 140 0.99 16.33 -2.63
CA GLY A 140 1.76 15.40 -3.45
C GLY A 140 1.04 14.85 -4.68
N GLN A 141 -0.03 15.52 -5.14
CA GLN A 141 -0.36 15.45 -6.56
C GLN A 141 0.82 16.10 -7.28
N GLN A 142 1.55 15.31 -8.07
CA GLN A 142 2.50 15.84 -9.04
C GLN A 142 1.84 17.06 -9.70
N ALA A 143 2.46 18.22 -9.51
CA ALA A 143 2.22 19.35 -10.36
C ALA A 143 2.51 18.85 -11.78
N VAL A 144 1.46 18.47 -12.49
CA VAL A 144 1.51 18.30 -13.94
C VAL A 144 1.92 19.68 -14.40
N ALA A 145 3.17 19.81 -14.83
CA ALA A 145 3.70 21.03 -15.40
C ALA A 145 2.94 21.26 -16.70
N THR A 146 1.78 21.94 -16.60
CA THR A 146 1.16 22.57 -17.75
C THR A 146 2.05 23.76 -18.08
N ASP A 147 2.80 23.59 -19.16
CA ASP A 147 3.65 24.61 -19.77
C ASP A 147 2.86 25.93 -19.93
N GLY A 148 3.29 26.97 -19.22
CA GLY A 148 2.62 28.27 -19.15
C GLY A 148 3.49 29.30 -18.43
N PRO A 149 3.57 30.56 -18.92
CA PRO A 149 4.72 31.43 -18.67
C PRO A 149 4.78 31.96 -17.24
N ALA A 150 6.01 32.00 -16.72
CA ALA A 150 6.37 32.45 -15.39
C ALA A 150 5.84 33.87 -15.06
N LEU A 151 5.06 33.97 -13.98
CA LEU A 151 4.78 35.24 -13.31
C LEU A 151 5.35 35.22 -11.88
N LYS A 152 6.56 35.79 -11.79
CA LYS A 152 7.15 36.62 -10.72
C LYS A 152 6.97 36.15 -9.25
N ARG A 153 8.07 35.58 -8.73
CA ARG A 153 8.44 35.55 -7.31
C ARG A 153 8.43 36.96 -6.69
N PRO A 154 8.10 37.07 -5.39
CA PRO A 154 8.83 37.97 -4.50
C PRO A 154 9.76 37.19 -3.57
N ARG A 155 11.04 37.59 -3.55
CA ARG A 155 12.01 37.29 -2.48
C ARG A 155 11.98 38.45 -1.49
N THR A 156 11.96 38.12 -0.19
CA THR A 156 12.64 38.77 0.95
C THR A 156 12.07 38.10 2.22
N ALA A 157 12.77 37.75 3.29
CA ALA A 157 14.17 37.87 3.69
C ALA A 157 14.44 36.77 4.74
N ALA A 158 15.71 36.48 4.97
CA ALA A 158 16.19 35.58 6.00
C ALA A 158 15.79 36.03 7.41
N ALA A 159 15.37 35.07 8.24
CA ALA A 159 15.71 35.00 9.67
C ALA A 159 15.29 33.62 10.20
N SER A 160 16.25 32.72 10.41
CA SER A 160 16.18 31.86 11.60
C SER A 160 16.78 32.67 12.74
N PRO A 161 16.15 32.70 13.91
CA PRO A 161 16.61 31.76 14.94
C PRO A 161 15.46 31.22 15.80
N PHE A 162 15.65 30.02 16.35
CA PHE A 162 14.85 29.53 17.48
C PHE A 162 14.88 30.55 18.65
N PRO A 163 13.76 30.68 19.39
CA PRO A 163 13.83 30.68 20.85
C PRO A 163 13.01 29.52 21.41
N GLN A 164 13.57 28.89 22.44
CA GLN A 164 12.89 27.86 23.22
C GLN A 164 11.77 28.43 24.09
N LEU A 165 10.87 27.52 24.47
CA LEU A 165 10.20 27.40 25.78
C LEU A 165 8.90 28.21 26.07
N ILE A 166 7.88 27.43 26.43
CA ILE A 166 6.70 27.70 27.28
C ILE A 166 5.44 28.27 26.60
N GLY A 167 4.42 27.41 26.51
CA GLY A 167 3.04 27.75 26.89
C GLY A 167 2.06 28.15 25.78
N HIS A 168 1.04 27.30 25.61
CA HIS A 168 -0.29 27.53 25.01
C HIS A 168 -0.39 27.60 23.47
N PRO A 169 -1.25 26.77 22.84
CA PRO A 169 -1.58 26.94 21.43
C PRO A 169 -2.57 28.10 21.24
N PRO A 170 -2.31 29.04 20.30
CA PRO A 170 -3.29 30.04 19.89
C PRO A 170 -4.35 29.41 18.96
N ALA A 171 -5.59 29.79 19.21
CA ALA A 171 -6.77 29.45 18.41
C ALA A 171 -6.64 29.93 16.96
N GLY A 172 -7.03 29.08 16.01
CA GLY A 172 -7.17 29.46 14.60
C GLY A 172 -6.72 28.38 13.61
N MET A 173 -7.40 27.23 13.55
CA MET A 173 -7.37 26.31 12.41
C MET A 173 -8.80 25.95 12.03
N PRO A 174 -9.12 25.80 10.73
CA PRO A 174 -10.48 25.69 10.25
C PRO A 174 -11.07 24.38 10.76
N ALA A 175 -12.24 24.47 11.39
CA ALA A 175 -13.00 23.31 11.80
C ALA A 175 -13.31 22.47 10.55
N VAL A 176 -12.69 21.29 10.44
CA VAL A 176 -13.23 20.19 9.65
C VAL A 176 -14.52 19.81 10.37
N GLY A 177 -15.61 20.48 10.00
CA GLY A 177 -16.95 20.22 10.49
C GLY A 177 -17.43 18.88 9.97
N GLY A 178 -16.98 17.80 10.60
CA GLY A 178 -17.73 16.55 10.60
C GLY A 178 -19.02 16.80 11.34
N THR A 179 -20.14 16.42 10.76
CA THR A 179 -21.46 16.68 11.35
C THR A 179 -21.75 15.80 12.57
N GLY A 180 -20.81 14.91 12.92
CA GLY A 180 -20.92 13.95 14.01
C GLY A 180 -21.74 12.71 13.60
N ASP A 181 -22.23 12.68 12.37
CA ASP A 181 -23.12 11.65 11.83
C ASP A 181 -22.47 11.01 10.59
N LEU A 182 -22.07 9.75 10.74
CA LEU A 182 -21.32 9.00 9.73
C LEU A 182 -22.05 8.89 8.38
N GLU A 183 -23.38 8.80 8.39
CA GLU A 183 -24.17 8.71 7.15
C GLU A 183 -24.25 10.06 6.45
N LYS A 184 -24.38 11.15 7.21
CA LYS A 184 -24.39 12.50 6.65
C LYS A 184 -23.03 12.83 6.05
N ASP A 185 -21.95 12.47 6.75
CA ASP A 185 -20.59 12.70 6.28
C ASP A 185 -20.29 11.86 5.01
N ALA A 186 -20.86 10.66 4.87
CA ALA A 186 -20.79 9.87 3.63
C ALA A 186 -21.50 10.56 2.45
N LEU A 187 -22.69 11.12 2.68
CA LEU A 187 -23.44 11.86 1.66
C LEU A 187 -22.72 13.16 1.25
N VAL A 188 -22.17 13.90 2.23
CA VAL A 188 -21.33 15.08 1.99
C VAL A 188 -20.13 14.71 1.13
N ASN A 189 -19.46 13.60 1.40
CA ASN A 189 -18.31 13.14 0.63
C ASN A 189 -18.70 12.69 -0.78
N ARG A 190 -19.88 12.09 -0.96
CA ARG A 190 -20.42 11.72 -2.27
C ARG A 190 -20.67 12.96 -3.13
N VAL A 191 -21.33 13.99 -2.60
CA VAL A 191 -21.56 15.25 -3.32
C VAL A 191 -20.24 15.97 -3.61
N LYS A 192 -19.30 16.00 -2.66
CA LYS A 192 -17.95 16.52 -2.91
C LYS A 192 -17.20 15.75 -4.00
N GLY A 193 -17.39 14.43 -4.07
CA GLY A 193 -16.86 13.57 -5.14
C GLY A 193 -17.49 13.91 -6.50
N TYR A 194 -18.81 14.10 -6.52
CA TYR A 194 -19.56 14.52 -7.70
C TYR A 194 -19.08 15.88 -8.23
N GLN A 195 -18.90 16.88 -7.36
CA GLN A 195 -18.34 18.18 -7.74
C GLN A 195 -16.91 18.11 -8.29
N ARG A 196 -16.12 17.10 -7.91
CA ARG A 196 -14.75 16.87 -8.41
C ARG A 196 -14.69 16.03 -9.69
N SER A 197 -15.79 15.41 -10.10
CA SER A 197 -15.84 14.55 -11.28
C SER A 197 -15.77 15.33 -12.61
N GLY A 198 -16.09 16.63 -12.57
CA GLY A 198 -15.97 17.52 -13.72
C GLY A 198 -16.64 18.87 -13.48
N GLU A 199 -16.28 19.87 -14.29
CA GLU A 199 -16.88 21.20 -14.19
C GLU A 199 -18.39 21.18 -14.49
N ALA A 200 -18.86 20.31 -15.38
CA ALA A 200 -20.30 20.17 -15.65
C ALA A 200 -21.09 19.74 -14.40
N GLN A 201 -20.59 18.76 -13.64
CA GLN A 201 -21.21 18.25 -12.42
C GLN A 201 -21.13 19.26 -11.27
N LYS A 202 -20.03 20.00 -11.19
CA LYS A 202 -19.88 21.11 -10.25
C LYS A 202 -20.87 22.24 -10.53
N GLN A 203 -21.06 22.62 -11.80
CA GLN A 203 -22.06 23.61 -12.20
C GLN A 203 -23.48 23.11 -11.91
N GLN A 204 -23.79 21.84 -12.17
CA GLN A 204 -25.11 21.26 -11.82
C GLN A 204 -25.40 21.37 -10.32
N TRP A 205 -24.43 21.05 -9.46
CA TRP A 205 -24.57 21.24 -8.02
C TRP A 205 -24.72 22.71 -7.63
N TRP A 206 -23.94 23.61 -8.23
CA TRP A 206 -24.03 25.05 -7.96
C TRP A 206 -25.38 25.63 -8.36
N THR A 207 -25.88 25.30 -9.54
CA THR A 207 -27.22 25.70 -10.01
C THR A 207 -28.30 25.17 -9.06
N TYR A 208 -28.23 23.90 -8.67
CA TYR A 208 -29.16 23.32 -7.70
C TYR A 208 -29.14 24.06 -6.35
N CYS A 209 -27.95 24.41 -5.85
CA CYS A 209 -27.81 25.19 -4.61
C CYS A 209 -28.37 26.60 -4.75
N ASP A 210 -28.12 27.27 -5.87
CA ASP A 210 -28.57 28.64 -6.12
C ASP A 210 -30.11 28.69 -6.29
N GLU A 211 -30.71 27.66 -6.91
CA GLU A 211 -32.17 27.58 -7.14
C GLU A 211 -32.96 27.11 -5.91
N ARG A 212 -32.42 26.16 -5.13
CA ARG A 212 -33.19 25.44 -4.10
C ARG A 212 -32.63 25.54 -2.69
N LEU A 213 -31.36 25.92 -2.52
CA LEU A 213 -30.65 25.91 -1.23
C LEU A 213 -30.08 27.28 -0.84
N GLY A 214 -30.68 28.35 -1.38
CA GLY A 214 -30.34 29.74 -1.01
C GLY A 214 -28.90 30.14 -1.35
N GLY A 215 -28.29 29.51 -2.37
CA GLY A 215 -26.91 29.77 -2.79
C GLY A 215 -25.84 29.17 -1.88
N ILE A 216 -26.22 28.34 -0.89
CA ILE A 216 -25.26 27.68 -0.01
C ILE A 216 -24.68 26.48 -0.76
N ARG A 217 -23.47 26.62 -1.30
CA ARG A 217 -22.82 25.60 -2.15
C ARG A 217 -21.99 24.57 -1.40
N ASP A 218 -21.82 24.73 -0.08
CA ASP A 218 -21.09 23.78 0.77
C ASP A 218 -22.00 22.59 1.15
N PRO A 219 -21.72 21.37 0.69
CA PRO A 219 -22.54 20.19 1.02
C PRO A 219 -22.62 19.90 2.52
N ALA A 220 -21.61 20.27 3.31
CA ALA A 220 -21.61 20.04 4.76
C ALA A 220 -22.66 20.88 5.52
N LYS A 221 -23.20 21.92 4.87
CA LYS A 221 -24.23 22.80 5.42
C LYS A 221 -25.66 22.31 5.20
N HIS A 222 -25.86 21.31 4.35
CA HIS A 222 -27.19 20.76 4.04
C HIS A 222 -27.52 19.56 4.90
N ASP A 223 -28.80 19.19 4.99
CA ASP A 223 -29.31 18.03 5.72
C ASP A 223 -29.30 16.76 4.86
N LYS A 224 -29.40 15.57 5.49
CA LYS A 224 -29.29 14.28 4.78
C LYS A 224 -30.26 14.14 3.59
N PRO A 225 -31.56 14.50 3.70
CA PRO A 225 -32.51 14.38 2.57
C PRO A 225 -32.10 15.18 1.34
N THR A 226 -31.44 16.32 1.55
CA THR A 226 -30.97 17.20 0.46
C THR A 226 -29.73 16.64 -0.26
N LEU A 227 -28.99 15.73 0.38
CA LEU A 227 -27.71 15.20 -0.11
C LEU A 227 -27.82 13.80 -0.76
N GLN A 228 -29.02 13.23 -0.85
CA GLN A 228 -29.30 11.93 -1.49
C GLN A 228 -29.48 12.08 -3.00
#